data_AF-A0A7C4ST70-F1
#
_entry.id   AF-A0A7C4ST70-F1
#
_cell.length_a   1.000
_cell.length_b   1.000
_cell.length_c   1.000
_cell.angle_alpha   90.00
_cell.angle_beta   90.00
_cell.angle_gamma   90.00
#
_symmetry.space_group_name_H-M   'P 1'
#
loop_
_entity.id
_entity.type
_entity.pdbx_description
1 polymer ?
#
loop_
_entity_poly.entity_id
_entity_poly.type
_entity_poly.pdbx_seq_one_letter_code
_entity_poly.pdbx_strand_id
1 'polypeptide(L)'
;MVGREGDGRTRPETAIQEKMLAARVLFAQWGLAWRADGRIRALTEELRAAIRASRQAMEAAGIFDLCRQCEEVEGGSCCGAGIEDRYDPVLLAVNLLLDSPLPEEPAVSGGCFFLGEHGCRLTARHVLCVNYLCLKIQERLPLAAIVRVQEVTGREMETLFLLEDELKRRLGGIREGKADGP
;
A
#
# COMPACT_ATOMS: atom_id res chain seq x y z
N MET A 1 42.14 5.80 -17.34
CA MET A 1 41.12 6.81 -17.05
C MET A 1 40.12 6.20 -16.11
N VAL A 2 40.04 6.77 -14.91
CA VAL A 2 39.20 6.31 -13.79
C VAL A 2 37.75 6.71 -14.08
N GLY A 3 36.86 5.72 -14.20
CA GLY A 3 35.41 5.90 -14.23
C GLY A 3 34.84 5.44 -12.90
N ARG A 4 34.30 6.39 -12.13
CA ARG A 4 33.95 6.29 -10.71
C ARG A 4 32.92 5.21 -10.39
N GLU A 5 33.22 4.44 -9.34
CA GLU A 5 32.23 3.75 -8.51
C GLU A 5 31.18 4.74 -8.01
N GLY A 6 29.93 4.49 -8.37
CA GLY A 6 28.77 5.04 -7.69
C GLY A 6 28.34 4.08 -6.59
N ASP A 7 28.72 4.39 -5.36
CA ASP A 7 28.06 3.88 -4.14
C ASP A 7 26.61 4.40 -4.13
N GLY A 8 25.73 3.61 -4.74
CA GLY A 8 24.31 3.66 -4.48
C GLY A 8 23.96 2.32 -3.86
N ARG A 9 23.67 2.30 -2.56
CA ARG A 9 23.09 1.13 -1.88
C ARG A 9 21.72 0.81 -2.49
N THR A 10 21.69 0.19 -3.67
CA THR A 10 20.51 -0.43 -4.24
C THR A 10 20.31 -1.75 -3.53
N ARG A 11 19.34 -1.76 -2.62
CA ARG A 11 18.78 -3.02 -2.13
C ARG A 11 18.40 -3.83 -3.38
N PRO A 12 18.83 -5.11 -3.52
CA PRO A 12 18.38 -5.92 -4.65
C PRO A 12 16.86 -5.93 -4.65
N GLU A 13 16.26 -5.61 -5.80
CA GLU A 13 14.81 -5.72 -6.00
C GLU A 13 14.44 -7.19 -5.90
N THR A 14 14.03 -7.62 -4.70
CA THR A 14 13.48 -8.96 -4.44
C THR A 14 12.13 -9.06 -5.13
N ALA A 15 11.87 -10.17 -5.82
CA ALA A 15 10.62 -10.39 -6.52
C ALA A 15 9.42 -10.17 -5.58
N ILE A 16 8.34 -9.56 -6.06
CA ILE A 16 7.17 -9.24 -5.24
C ILE A 16 6.61 -10.45 -4.46
N GLN A 17 6.70 -11.65 -5.05
CA GLN A 17 6.30 -12.90 -4.42
C GLN A 17 7.11 -13.21 -3.15
N GLU A 18 8.42 -12.91 -3.13
CA GLU A 18 9.26 -13.07 -1.93
C GLU A 18 8.83 -12.11 -0.82
N LYS A 19 8.47 -10.87 -1.18
CA LYS A 19 7.96 -9.88 -0.22
C LYS A 19 6.61 -10.31 0.35
N MET A 20 5.75 -10.90 -0.47
CA MET A 20 4.47 -11.46 -0.05
C MET A 20 4.66 -12.67 0.86
N LEU A 21 5.61 -13.56 0.56
CA LEU A 21 5.98 -14.66 1.45
C LEU A 21 6.46 -14.12 2.80
N ALA A 22 7.36 -13.13 2.80
CA ALA A 22 7.84 -12.50 4.02
C ALA A 22 6.69 -11.85 4.82
N ALA A 23 5.73 -11.22 4.16
CA ALA A 23 4.54 -10.66 4.80
C ALA A 23 3.67 -11.74 5.46
N ARG A 24 3.45 -12.87 4.78
CA ARG A 24 2.72 -14.02 5.35
C ARG A 24 3.45 -14.61 6.56
N VAL A 25 4.78 -14.75 6.49
CA VAL A 25 5.60 -15.23 7.62
C VAL A 25 5.51 -14.27 8.80
N LEU A 26 5.65 -12.96 8.57
CA LEU A 26 5.49 -11.93 9.60
C LEU A 26 4.11 -12.02 10.25
N PHE A 27 3.06 -12.09 9.44
CA PHE A 27 1.70 -12.14 9.95
C PHE A 27 1.37 -13.46 10.68
N ALA A 28 1.91 -14.60 10.22
CA ALA A 28 1.74 -15.87 10.92
C ALA A 28 2.41 -15.86 12.30
N GLN A 29 3.58 -15.20 12.42
CA GLN A 29 4.31 -15.10 13.69
C GLN A 29 3.67 -14.10 14.66
N TRP A 30 3.27 -12.93 14.15
CA TRP A 30 2.92 -11.77 15.00
C TRP A 30 1.45 -11.35 14.93
N GLY A 31 0.69 -11.84 13.96
CA GLY A 31 -0.67 -11.37 13.67
C GLY A 31 -1.63 -11.54 14.84
N LEU A 32 -1.51 -12.61 15.63
CA LEU A 32 -2.32 -12.81 16.83
C LEU A 32 -2.02 -11.75 17.90
N ALA A 33 -0.74 -11.47 18.15
CA ALA A 33 -0.31 -10.45 19.10
C ALA A 33 -0.71 -9.04 18.66
N TRP A 34 -0.56 -8.74 17.36
CA TRP A 34 -0.99 -7.47 16.77
C TRP A 34 -2.50 -7.26 16.89
N ARG A 35 -3.34 -8.29 16.68
CA ARG A 35 -4.79 -8.19 16.86
C ARG A 35 -5.20 -8.01 18.33
N ALA A 36 -4.43 -8.56 19.27
CA ALA A 36 -4.68 -8.42 20.70
C ALA A 36 -4.27 -7.03 21.25
N ASP A 37 -3.31 -6.36 20.62
CA ASP A 37 -2.85 -5.02 21.03
C ASP A 37 -3.91 -3.94 20.76
N GLY A 38 -4.30 -3.22 21.82
CA GLY A 38 -5.36 -2.21 21.74
C GLY A 38 -5.02 -1.02 20.84
N ARG A 39 -3.76 -0.60 20.77
CA ARG A 39 -3.33 0.53 19.93
C ARG A 39 -3.30 0.13 18.46
N ILE A 40 -2.75 -1.05 18.15
CA ILE A 40 -2.76 -1.57 16.78
C ILE A 40 -4.20 -1.76 16.29
N ARG A 41 -5.09 -2.30 17.13
CA ARG A 41 -6.51 -2.44 16.79
C ARG A 41 -7.17 -1.09 16.50
N ALA A 42 -6.94 -0.07 17.34
CA ALA A 42 -7.47 1.27 17.12
C ALA A 42 -6.99 1.86 15.78
N LEU A 43 -5.69 1.81 15.51
CA LEU A 43 -5.10 2.28 14.25
C LEU A 43 -5.61 1.49 13.03
N THR A 44 -5.86 0.19 13.17
CA THR A 44 -6.45 -0.65 12.10
C THR A 44 -7.86 -0.18 11.76
N GLU A 45 -8.69 0.12 12.76
CA GLU A 45 -10.06 0.63 12.53
C GLU A 45 -10.07 2.05 11.96
N GLU A 46 -9.17 2.92 12.42
CA GLU A 46 -8.96 4.25 11.84
C GLU A 46 -8.55 4.15 10.37
N LEU A 47 -7.62 3.23 10.05
CA LEU A 47 -7.17 3.02 8.67
C LEU A 47 -8.32 2.52 7.80
N ARG A 48 -9.14 1.59 8.31
CA ARG A 48 -10.36 1.13 7.62
C ARG A 48 -11.29 2.29 7.29
N ALA A 49 -11.50 3.20 8.24
CA ALA A 49 -12.33 4.39 8.02
C ALA A 49 -11.71 5.35 7.00
N ALA A 50 -10.41 5.60 7.09
CA ALA A 50 -9.69 6.49 6.17
C ALA A 50 -9.69 5.96 4.73
N ILE A 51 -9.45 4.65 4.53
CA ILE A 51 -9.51 3.99 3.22
C ILE A 51 -10.93 4.07 2.62
N ARG A 52 -11.97 3.86 3.43
CA ARG A 52 -13.36 4.03 2.94
C ARG A 52 -13.61 5.46 2.49
N ALA A 53 -13.23 6.44 3.30
CA ALA A 53 -13.43 7.85 3.00
C ALA A 53 -12.67 8.28 1.73
N SER A 54 -11.43 7.83 1.56
CA SER A 54 -10.61 8.19 0.39
C SER A 54 -11.15 7.56 -0.89
N ARG A 55 -11.56 6.28 -0.85
CA ARG A 55 -12.19 5.60 -1.99
C ARG A 55 -13.48 6.29 -2.40
N GLN A 56 -14.34 6.63 -1.43
CA GLN A 56 -15.55 7.40 -1.69
C GLN A 56 -15.25 8.78 -2.27
N ALA A 57 -14.19 9.45 -1.81
CA ALA A 57 -13.80 10.74 -2.37
C ALA A 57 -13.29 10.63 -3.82
N MET A 58 -12.50 9.59 -4.14
CA MET A 58 -12.04 9.32 -5.50
C MET A 58 -13.18 8.95 -6.44
N GLU A 59 -14.10 8.10 -5.98
CA GLU A 59 -15.28 7.69 -6.74
C GLU A 59 -16.20 8.88 -7.01
N ALA A 60 -16.53 9.67 -5.99
CA ALA A 60 -17.36 10.87 -6.15
C ALA A 60 -16.71 11.93 -7.06
N ALA A 61 -15.38 11.97 -7.13
CA ALA A 61 -14.65 12.83 -8.06
C ALA A 61 -14.55 12.25 -9.48
N GLY A 62 -15.01 11.03 -9.74
CA GLY A 62 -14.93 10.37 -11.04
C GLY A 62 -13.52 9.89 -11.42
N ILE A 63 -12.59 9.80 -10.46
CA ILE A 63 -11.20 9.42 -10.73
C ILE A 63 -11.10 8.01 -11.30
N PHE A 64 -11.86 7.05 -10.75
CA PHE A 64 -11.81 5.66 -11.20
C PHE A 64 -12.28 5.50 -12.65
N ASP A 65 -13.33 6.21 -13.05
CA ASP A 65 -13.81 6.21 -14.43
C ASP A 65 -12.80 6.84 -15.39
N LEU A 66 -12.18 7.96 -14.99
CA LEU A 66 -11.12 8.60 -15.76
C LEU A 66 -9.91 7.67 -15.94
N CYS A 67 -9.50 6.97 -14.89
CA CYS A 67 -8.41 6.00 -14.94
C CYS A 67 -8.74 4.83 -15.88
N ARG A 68 -9.94 4.23 -15.75
CA ARG A 68 -10.37 3.12 -16.61
C ARG A 68 -10.41 3.54 -18.08
N GLN A 69 -11.01 4.69 -18.39
CA GLN A 69 -11.06 5.21 -19.75
C GLN A 69 -9.65 5.44 -20.33
N CYS A 70 -8.74 5.99 -19.52
CA CYS A 70 -7.37 6.23 -19.95
C CYS A 70 -6.64 4.91 -20.27
N GLU A 71 -6.82 3.86 -19.48
CA GLU A 71 -6.23 2.54 -19.72
C GLU A 71 -6.78 1.94 -21.02
N GLU A 72 -8.09 1.91 -21.19
CA GLU A 72 -8.77 1.22 -22.29
C GLU A 72 -8.62 1.93 -23.65
N VAL A 73 -8.55 3.27 -23.64
CA VAL A 73 -8.64 4.07 -24.88
C VAL A 73 -7.33 4.80 -25.19
N GLU A 74 -6.62 5.25 -24.17
CA GLU A 74 -5.46 6.16 -24.32
C GLU A 74 -4.11 5.47 -24.05
N GLY A 75 -4.11 4.18 -23.68
CA GLY A 75 -2.90 3.42 -23.35
C GLY A 75 -2.23 3.86 -22.05
N GLY A 76 -3.03 4.20 -21.02
CA GLY A 76 -2.52 4.49 -19.68
C GLY A 76 -1.64 3.36 -19.12
N SER A 77 -0.74 3.71 -18.19
CA SER A 77 0.14 2.72 -17.53
C SER A 77 0.52 3.12 -16.10
N CYS A 78 -0.19 4.07 -15.50
CA CYS A 78 0.14 4.58 -14.16
C CYS A 78 0.05 3.50 -13.05
N CYS A 79 -0.65 2.39 -13.33
CA CYS A 79 -0.71 1.18 -12.49
C CYS A 79 0.04 -0.02 -13.11
N GLY A 80 0.99 0.24 -14.01
CA GLY A 80 1.76 -0.78 -14.73
C GLY A 80 2.81 -1.49 -13.87
N ALA A 81 3.52 -2.43 -14.49
CA ALA A 81 4.57 -3.21 -13.84
C ALA A 81 5.66 -2.33 -13.18
N GLY A 82 6.21 -2.82 -12.07
CA GLY A 82 7.28 -2.18 -11.29
C GLY A 82 6.79 -1.29 -10.14
N ILE A 83 5.51 -0.93 -10.09
CA ILE A 83 4.97 -0.21 -8.91
C ILE A 83 4.89 -1.12 -7.68
N GLU A 84 4.70 -2.43 -7.90
CA GLU A 84 4.73 -3.47 -6.88
C GLU A 84 6.07 -3.52 -6.14
N ASP A 85 7.17 -3.09 -6.76
CA ASP A 85 8.48 -3.09 -6.13
C ASP A 85 8.59 -2.08 -4.98
N ARG A 86 7.67 -1.12 -4.93
CA ARG A 86 7.55 -0.14 -3.84
C ARG A 86 6.88 -0.71 -2.60
N TYR A 87 6.19 -1.84 -2.71
CA TYR A 87 5.60 -2.50 -1.55
C TYR A 87 6.70 -3.17 -0.72
N ASP A 88 6.55 -3.09 0.60
CA ASP A 88 7.39 -3.78 1.57
C ASP A 88 6.59 -4.85 2.33
N PRO A 89 7.26 -5.82 2.98
CA PRO A 89 6.57 -6.90 3.71
C PRO A 89 5.65 -6.42 4.85
N VAL A 90 5.94 -5.27 5.48
CA VAL A 90 5.11 -4.74 6.57
C VAL A 90 3.80 -4.19 6.00
N LEU A 91 3.86 -3.40 4.93
CA LEU A 91 2.65 -2.92 4.24
C LEU A 91 1.77 -4.08 3.74
N LEU A 92 2.38 -5.13 3.20
CA LEU A 92 1.66 -6.32 2.77
C LEU A 92 1.06 -7.08 3.98
N ALA A 93 1.74 -7.10 5.13
CA ALA A 93 1.19 -7.68 6.35
C ALA A 93 0.04 -6.85 6.95
N VAL A 94 0.04 -5.52 6.76
CA VAL A 94 -1.12 -4.65 7.10
C VAL A 94 -2.35 -5.08 6.31
N ASN A 95 -2.22 -5.45 5.04
CA ASN A 95 -3.35 -5.97 4.27
C ASN A 95 -3.93 -7.26 4.87
N LEU A 96 -3.07 -8.18 5.33
CA LEU A 96 -3.52 -9.38 6.04
C LEU A 96 -4.22 -9.05 7.38
N LEU A 97 -3.74 -8.02 8.10
CA LEU A 97 -4.38 -7.53 9.33
C LEU A 97 -5.75 -6.91 9.06
N LEU A 98 -5.92 -6.28 7.90
CA LEU A 98 -7.18 -5.72 7.42
C LEU A 98 -8.14 -6.79 6.87
N ASP A 99 -7.79 -8.07 6.95
CA ASP A 99 -8.53 -9.21 6.38
C ASP A 99 -8.59 -9.18 4.84
N SER A 100 -7.61 -8.53 4.21
CA SER A 100 -7.41 -8.46 2.75
C SER A 100 -6.36 -9.48 2.32
N PRO A 101 -6.76 -10.63 1.73
CA PRO A 101 -5.79 -11.65 1.31
C PRO A 101 -4.87 -11.12 0.21
N LEU A 102 -3.60 -11.53 0.26
CA LEU A 102 -2.66 -11.27 -0.83
C LEU A 102 -2.94 -12.25 -1.98
N PRO A 103 -2.98 -11.79 -3.23
CA PRO A 103 -3.27 -12.65 -4.38
C PRO A 103 -2.17 -13.69 -4.61
N GLU A 104 -2.48 -14.83 -5.21
CA GLU A 104 -1.45 -15.86 -5.51
C GLU A 104 -0.82 -15.65 -6.89
N GLU A 105 -1.60 -15.09 -7.82
CA GLU A 105 -1.25 -14.91 -9.22
C GLU A 105 -1.63 -13.51 -9.71
N PRO A 106 -0.89 -12.92 -10.67
CA PRO A 106 -1.29 -11.68 -11.32
C PRO A 106 -2.55 -11.88 -12.17
N ALA A 107 -3.50 -10.96 -12.09
CA ALA A 107 -4.71 -11.03 -12.93
C ALA A 107 -4.49 -10.45 -14.33
N VAL A 108 -3.53 -9.54 -14.47
CA VAL A 108 -3.19 -8.86 -15.74
C VAL A 108 -1.72 -9.08 -16.03
N SER A 109 -1.41 -9.71 -17.16
CA SER A 109 -0.03 -9.94 -17.59
C SER A 109 0.64 -8.61 -17.95
N GLY A 110 1.88 -8.40 -17.50
CA GLY A 110 2.64 -7.17 -17.76
C GLY A 110 2.18 -5.93 -16.97
N GLY A 111 1.17 -6.05 -16.11
CA GLY A 111 0.73 -5.02 -15.17
C GLY A 111 1.28 -5.25 -13.75
N CYS A 112 0.93 -4.35 -12.83
CA CYS A 112 1.27 -4.55 -11.42
C CYS A 112 0.69 -5.87 -10.89
N PHE A 113 1.46 -6.61 -10.09
CA PHE A 113 1.00 -7.88 -9.50
C PHE A 113 -0.34 -7.77 -8.75
N PHE A 114 -0.63 -6.61 -8.15
CA PHE A 114 -1.86 -6.38 -7.39
C PHE A 114 -3.00 -5.81 -8.23
N LEU A 115 -2.80 -5.50 -9.50
CA LEU A 115 -3.86 -5.03 -10.39
C LEU A 115 -4.86 -6.17 -10.67
N GLY A 116 -6.15 -5.85 -10.62
CA GLY A 116 -7.25 -6.72 -11.03
C GLY A 116 -8.22 -5.97 -11.94
N GLU A 117 -9.26 -6.66 -12.41
CA GLU A 117 -10.24 -6.14 -13.39
C GLU A 117 -10.97 -4.88 -12.92
N HIS A 118 -11.11 -4.70 -11.60
CA HIS A 118 -11.79 -3.55 -10.98
C HIS A 118 -10.83 -2.65 -10.20
N GLY A 119 -9.54 -2.69 -10.55
CA GLY A 119 -8.48 -1.92 -9.88
C GLY A 119 -7.65 -2.77 -8.91
N CYS A 120 -6.94 -2.09 -8.00
CA CYS A 120 -6.01 -2.75 -7.09
C CYS A 120 -6.73 -3.70 -6.11
N ARG A 121 -6.24 -4.94 -6.02
CA ARG A 121 -6.77 -5.99 -5.13
C ARG A 121 -6.36 -5.82 -3.66
N LEU A 122 -5.46 -4.89 -3.36
CA LEU A 122 -5.08 -4.57 -1.98
C LEU A 122 -6.05 -3.56 -1.36
N THR A 123 -6.26 -3.69 -0.05
CA THR A 123 -7.06 -2.74 0.73
C THR A 123 -6.22 -1.52 1.11
N ALA A 124 -5.09 -1.73 1.78
CA ALA A 124 -4.08 -0.71 2.05
C ALA A 124 -3.05 -0.69 0.92
N ARG A 125 -2.91 0.47 0.25
CA ARG A 125 -2.05 0.62 -0.92
C ARG A 125 -0.83 1.47 -0.58
N HIS A 126 0.24 1.33 -1.35
CA HIS A 126 1.43 2.17 -1.20
C HIS A 126 1.09 3.65 -1.43
N VAL A 127 1.81 4.57 -0.77
CA VAL A 127 1.58 6.03 -0.84
C VAL A 127 1.48 6.56 -2.27
N LEU A 128 2.30 6.01 -3.18
CA LEU A 128 2.29 6.37 -4.60
C LEU A 128 0.96 5.97 -5.28
N CYS A 129 0.33 4.88 -4.89
CA CYS A 129 -0.95 4.45 -5.45
C CYS A 129 -2.14 5.22 -4.87
N VAL A 130 -1.98 5.84 -3.69
CA VAL A 130 -3.07 6.53 -2.98
C VAL A 130 -3.11 8.02 -3.33
N ASN A 131 -1.95 8.65 -3.51
CA ASN A 131 -1.83 10.11 -3.63
C ASN A 131 -1.38 10.60 -5.02
N TYR A 132 -1.14 9.69 -5.95
CA TYR A 132 -0.77 10.07 -7.30
C TYR A 132 -2.01 10.43 -8.14
N LEU A 133 -2.17 11.73 -8.42
CA LEU A 133 -3.10 12.23 -9.41
C LEU A 133 -2.29 12.61 -10.66
N CYS A 134 -2.42 11.86 -11.75
CA CYS A 134 -1.69 12.15 -12.98
C CYS A 134 -2.16 13.47 -13.60
N LEU A 135 -1.36 14.04 -14.51
CA LEU A 135 -1.68 15.32 -15.15
C LEU A 135 -3.07 15.30 -15.83
N LYS A 136 -3.44 14.19 -16.48
CA LYS A 136 -4.76 14.02 -17.11
C LYS A 136 -5.92 14.15 -16.11
N ILE A 137 -5.74 13.64 -14.89
CA ILE A 137 -6.73 13.79 -13.82
C ILE A 137 -6.77 15.25 -13.36
N GLN A 138 -5.61 15.87 -13.15
CA GLN A 138 -5.51 17.26 -12.69
C GLN A 138 -6.13 18.26 -13.68
N GLU A 139 -6.01 18.01 -14.98
CA GLU A 139 -6.59 18.84 -16.03
C GLU A 139 -8.12 18.68 -16.18
N ARG A 140 -8.66 17.52 -15.80
CA ARG A 140 -10.09 17.20 -15.96
C ARG A 140 -10.92 17.46 -14.71
N LEU A 141 -10.29 17.58 -13.54
CA LEU A 141 -11.00 17.80 -12.27
C LEU A 141 -10.95 19.26 -11.82
N PRO A 142 -12.05 19.78 -11.22
CA PRO A 142 -12.00 21.07 -10.54
C PRO A 142 -10.99 21.04 -9.39
N LEU A 143 -10.31 22.17 -9.15
CA LEU A 143 -9.32 22.30 -8.06
C LEU A 143 -9.90 21.91 -6.70
N ALA A 144 -11.16 22.30 -6.41
CA ALA A 144 -11.83 21.94 -5.16
C ALA A 144 -11.98 20.41 -4.97
N ALA A 145 -12.20 19.66 -6.05
CA ALA A 145 -12.27 18.20 -6.01
C ALA A 145 -10.89 17.59 -5.75
N ILE A 146 -9.84 18.12 -6.39
CA ILE A 146 -8.45 17.71 -6.18
C ILE A 146 -8.05 17.91 -4.72
N VAL A 147 -8.27 19.10 -4.17
CA VAL A 147 -7.97 19.43 -2.77
C VAL A 147 -8.69 18.47 -1.83
N ARG A 148 -9.99 18.27 -2.03
CA ARG A 148 -10.78 17.34 -1.21
C ARG A 148 -10.23 15.91 -1.24
N VAL A 149 -9.87 15.40 -2.42
CA VAL A 149 -9.29 14.06 -2.55
C VAL A 149 -7.97 13.99 -1.79
N GLN A 150 -7.09 14.97 -1.98
CA GLN A 150 -5.77 15.03 -1.33
C GLN A 150 -5.85 15.12 0.20
N GLU A 151 -6.81 15.87 0.74
CA GLU A 151 -7.02 15.95 2.20
C GLU A 151 -7.43 14.60 2.79
N VAL A 152 -8.33 13.88 2.11
CA VAL A 152 -8.84 12.60 2.59
C VAL A 152 -7.80 11.49 2.41
N THR A 153 -7.07 11.47 1.29
CA THR A 153 -5.94 10.55 1.08
C THR A 153 -4.80 10.85 2.03
N GLY A 154 -4.58 12.12 2.39
CA GLY A 154 -3.67 12.57 3.45
C GLY A 154 -3.86 11.79 4.75
N ARG A 155 -5.12 11.67 5.20
CA ARG A 155 -5.47 10.90 6.40
C ARG A 155 -5.23 9.40 6.22
N GLU A 156 -5.55 8.81 5.07
CA GLU A 156 -5.23 7.39 4.79
C GLU A 156 -3.71 7.14 4.91
N MET A 157 -2.89 8.01 4.32
CA MET A 157 -1.44 7.89 4.35
C MET A 157 -0.87 8.04 5.76
N GLU A 158 -1.35 9.01 6.52
CA GLU A 158 -0.93 9.25 7.91
C GLU A 158 -1.28 8.06 8.81
N THR A 159 -2.52 7.58 8.76
CA THR A 159 -2.93 6.44 9.59
C THR A 159 -2.20 5.16 9.18
N LEU A 160 -1.96 4.94 7.89
CA LEU A 160 -1.16 3.81 7.40
C LEU A 160 0.27 3.88 7.95
N PHE A 161 0.91 5.05 7.89
CA PHE A 161 2.25 5.26 8.42
C PHE A 161 2.30 4.97 9.93
N LEU A 162 1.35 5.51 10.71
CA LEU A 162 1.29 5.29 12.16
C LEU A 162 1.11 3.82 12.50
N LEU A 163 0.28 3.10 11.74
CA LEU A 163 0.09 1.66 11.91
C LEU A 163 1.38 0.89 11.60
N GLU A 164 1.99 1.10 10.43
CA GLU A 164 3.24 0.42 10.07
C GLU A 164 4.36 0.67 11.08
N ASP A 165 4.51 1.92 11.52
CA ASP A 165 5.50 2.32 12.50
C ASP A 165 5.26 1.66 13.87
N GLU A 166 4.00 1.53 14.29
CA GLU A 166 3.65 0.77 15.49
C GLU A 166 3.97 -0.73 15.32
N LEU A 167 3.64 -1.35 14.18
CA LEU A 167 3.99 -2.75 13.91
C LEU A 167 5.51 -2.94 13.96
N LYS A 168 6.27 -2.05 13.31
CA LYS A 168 7.75 -2.06 13.28
C LYS A 168 8.33 -1.92 14.69
N ARG A 169 7.79 -1.04 15.54
CA ARG A 169 8.17 -0.93 16.96
C ARG A 169 7.95 -2.22 17.72
N ARG A 170 6.81 -2.90 17.53
CA ARG A 170 6.54 -4.17 18.22
C ARG A 170 7.45 -5.30 17.74
N LEU A 171 7.85 -5.30 16.46
CA LEU A 171 8.88 -6.22 15.95
C LEU A 171 10.26 -5.97 16.59
N GLY A 172 10.64 -4.70 16.79
CA GLY A 172 11.91 -4.32 17.42
C GLY A 172 11.95 -4.57 18.92
N GLY A 173 10.90 -4.19 19.66
CA GLY A 173 10.83 -4.30 21.11
C GLY A 173 10.74 -5.73 21.65
N ILE A 174 10.35 -6.71 20.82
CA ILE A 174 10.29 -8.13 21.24
C ILE A 174 11.67 -8.81 21.11
N ARG A 175 12.64 -8.21 20.41
CA ARG A 175 14.04 -8.67 20.44
C ARG A 175 14.74 -8.36 21.77
N GLU A 176 14.24 -7.39 22.53
CA GLU A 176 14.76 -6.99 23.85
C GLU A 176 13.93 -7.57 25.01
N GLY A 177 12.73 -8.07 24.72
CA GLY A 177 11.88 -8.81 25.64
C GLY A 177 12.30 -10.27 25.76
N LYS A 178 13.22 -10.53 26.69
CA LYS A 178 13.55 -11.83 27.27
C LYS A 178 12.33 -12.77 27.34
N ALA A 179 12.51 -14.00 26.86
CA ALA A 179 11.62 -15.10 27.11
C ALA A 179 11.60 -15.40 28.62
N ASP A 180 10.64 -14.83 29.34
CA ASP A 180 10.21 -15.35 30.62
C ASP A 180 8.87 -16.07 30.38
N GLY A 181 8.96 -17.29 29.85
CA GLY A 181 7.94 -18.31 29.99
C GLY A 181 8.18 -19.09 31.30
N PRO A 182 7.14 -19.67 31.91
CA PRO A 182 7.24 -20.34 33.21
C PRO A 182 8.19 -21.54 33.22
#